data_AF-A0AA96FQ93-F1
#
_entry.id   AF-A0AA96FQ93-F1
#
_cell.length_a   1.000
_cell.length_b   1.000
_cell.length_c   1.000
_cell.angle_alpha   90.00
_cell.angle_beta   90.00
_cell.angle_gamma   90.00
#
_symmetry.space_group_name_H-M   'P 1'
#
loop_
_entity.id
_entity.type
_entity.pdbx_description
1 polymer ?
#
loop_
_entity_poly.entity_id
_entity_poly.type
_entity_poly.pdbx_seq_one_letter_code
_entity_poly.pdbx_strand_id
1 'polypeptide(L)' 'MSSSHPIDPRSFDDSRNVYRSVEEFYASDRPEYTDLPEDRPRGGEPGTFSLRHRGTWGTVALVTCIILLVLVGIALFP' A
#
# COMPACT_ATOMS: atom_id res chain seq x y z
N MET A 1 11.55 -1.90 9.19
CA MET A 1 11.57 -0.49 8.77
C MET A 1 12.25 0.29 9.90
N SER A 2 13.44 0.85 9.68
CA SER A 2 14.20 1.56 10.70
C SER A 2 13.99 3.06 10.51
N SER A 3 12.85 3.59 10.95
CA SER A 3 12.63 5.04 11.03
C SER A 3 13.07 5.52 12.40
N SER A 4 14.39 5.61 12.58
CA SER A 4 14.99 6.19 13.78
C SER A 4 14.89 7.71 13.68
N HIS A 5 13.70 8.28 13.90
CA HIS A 5 13.57 9.73 14.06
C HIS A 5 14.19 10.11 15.41
N PRO A 6 15.31 10.86 15.43
CA PRO A 6 15.90 11.28 16.70
C PRO A 6 14.98 12.31 17.37
N ILE A 7 14.82 12.20 18.68
CA ILE A 7 14.17 13.24 19.48
C ILE A 7 14.91 14.56 19.26
N ASP A 8 14.17 15.68 19.18
CA ASP A 8 14.79 17.00 19.14
C ASP A 8 15.66 17.21 20.39
N PRO A 9 16.99 17.41 20.25
CA PRO A 9 17.89 17.52 21.41
C PRO A 9 17.61 18.71 22.31
N ARG A 10 16.86 19.72 21.84
CA ARG A 10 16.43 20.86 22.65
C ARG A 10 15.34 20.50 23.65
N SER A 11 14.69 19.35 23.48
CA SER A 11 13.60 18.89 24.33
C SER A 11 14.07 18.04 25.52
N PHE A 12 15.37 17.73 25.64
CA PHE A 12 15.90 16.93 26.76
C PHE A 12 15.85 17.65 28.10
N ASP A 13 15.93 18.99 28.10
CA ASP A 13 15.87 19.81 29.31
C ASP A 13 14.45 20.36 29.59
N ASP A 14 13.46 20.01 28.76
CA ASP A 14 12.06 20.41 28.98
C ASP A 14 11.41 19.47 30.01
N SER A 15 10.99 20.02 31.14
CA SER A 15 10.32 19.26 32.21
C SER A 15 9.00 18.62 31.78
N ARG A 16 8.45 19.01 30.63
CA ARG A 16 7.24 18.41 30.05
C ARG A 16 7.54 17.21 29.16
N ASN A 17 8.80 16.98 28.79
CA ASN A 17 9.19 15.82 28.01
C ASN A 17 9.40 14.63 28.95
N VAL A 18 8.38 13.77 29.03
CA VAL A 18 8.36 12.63 29.94
C VAL A 18 9.15 11.43 29.38
N TYR A 19 9.39 11.39 28.07
CA TYR A 19 9.92 10.22 27.38
C TYR A 19 11.36 10.43 26.91
N ARG A 20 12.21 9.40 27.08
CA ARG A 20 13.63 9.47 26.72
C ARG A 20 13.91 9.06 25.28
N SER A 21 12.96 8.41 24.62
CA SER A 21 13.06 8.04 23.20
C SER A 21 11.70 8.14 22.49
N VAL A 22 11.74 8.35 21.17
CA VAL A 22 10.51 8.33 20.35
C VAL A 22 9.81 6.98 20.46
N GLU A 23 10.57 5.90 20.59
CA GLU A 23 10.04 4.55 20.76
C GLU A 23 9.26 4.42 22.07
N GLU A 24 9.75 5.00 23.16
CA GLU A 24 9.09 5.02 24.46
C GLU A 24 7.79 5.84 24.42
N PHE A 25 7.79 6.98 23.73
CA PHE A 25 6.58 7.78 23.48
C PHE A 25 5.53 7.00 22.68
N TYR A 26 5.93 6.27 21.63
CA TYR A 26 4.98 5.47 20.84
C TYR A 26 4.58 4.17 21.53
N ALA A 27 5.34 3.68 22.50
CA ALA A 27 5.02 2.49 23.27
C ALA A 27 4.11 2.79 24.47
N SER A 28 4.20 3.98 25.07
CA SER A 28 3.43 4.34 26.27
C SER A 28 1.92 4.34 26.05
N ASP A 29 1.48 4.75 24.86
CA ASP A 29 0.06 4.84 24.51
C ASP A 29 -0.48 3.57 23.85
N ARG A 30 0.37 2.54 23.68
CA ARG A 30 -0.07 1.27 23.09
C ARG A 30 -0.69 0.37 24.16
N PRO A 31 -1.88 -0.18 23.92
CA PRO A 31 -2.45 -1.19 24.79
C PRO A 31 -1.59 -2.47 24.77
N GLU A 32 -1.63 -3.22 25.88
CA GLU A 32 -0.89 -4.49 26.06
C GLU A 32 -1.13 -5.50 24.93
N TYR A 33 -2.29 -5.39 24.25
CA TYR A 33 -2.62 -6.10 23.01
C TYR A 33 -2.67 -5.11 21.85
N THR A 34 -1.50 -4.75 21.30
CA THR A 34 -1.37 -3.80 20.18
C THR A 34 -1.89 -4.39 18.86
N ASP A 35 -1.94 -5.71 18.73
CA ASP A 35 -2.33 -6.40 17.51
C ASP A 35 -3.80 -6.82 17.53
N LEU A 36 -4.71 -5.85 17.69
CA LEU A 36 -6.13 -6.11 17.47
C LEU A 36 -6.39 -6.29 15.96
N PRO A 37 -7.21 -7.27 15.55
CA PRO A 37 -7.55 -7.44 14.13
C PRO A 37 -8.30 -6.24 13.54
N GLU A 38 -8.84 -5.36 14.38
CA GLU A 38 -9.45 -4.09 14.03
C GLU A 38 -8.43 -2.97 13.72
N ASP A 39 -7.22 -3.06 14.30
CA ASP A 39 -6.13 -2.09 14.17
C ASP A 39 -5.21 -2.34 12.97
N ARG A 40 -5.45 -3.44 12.23
CA ARG A 40 -4.81 -3.65 10.93
C ARG A 40 -5.07 -2.42 10.06
N PRO A 41 -4.11 -1.97 9.23
CA PRO A 41 -4.31 -0.84 8.34
C PRO A 41 -5.64 -1.03 7.60
N ARG A 42 -6.53 -0.04 7.62
CA ARG A 42 -7.74 -0.05 6.78
C ARG A 42 -7.29 -0.08 5.32
N GLY A 43 -7.05 -1.29 4.79
CA GLY A 43 -6.42 -1.53 3.47
C GLY A 43 -5.22 -2.49 3.46
N GLY A 44 -4.81 -3.07 4.59
CA GLY A 44 -3.59 -3.87 4.71
C GLY A 44 -3.82 -5.33 5.06
N GLU A 45 -4.47 -6.08 4.19
CA GLU A 45 -4.00 -7.44 3.93
C GLU A 45 -3.75 -7.54 2.42
N PRO A 46 -2.52 -7.80 1.96
CA PRO A 46 -2.32 -8.50 0.69
C PRO A 46 -2.72 -9.97 0.91
N GLY A 47 -3.95 -10.20 1.37
CA GLY A 47 -4.54 -11.52 1.43
C GLY A 47 -4.72 -11.95 -0.01
N THR A 48 -3.93 -12.95 -0.42
CA THR A 48 -4.32 -14.24 -1.02
C THR A 48 -5.43 -14.29 -2.08
N PHE A 49 -5.95 -13.16 -2.52
CA PHE A 49 -6.81 -12.99 -3.66
C PHE A 49 -5.90 -12.42 -4.73
N SER A 50 -5.37 -13.31 -5.57
CA SER A 50 -4.98 -12.89 -6.91
C SER A 50 -6.21 -12.12 -7.42
N LEU A 51 -6.09 -10.79 -7.54
CA LEU A 51 -7.03 -9.93 -8.24
C LEU A 51 -7.03 -10.42 -9.69
N ARG A 52 -7.71 -11.54 -9.92
CA ARG A 52 -7.91 -12.15 -11.22
C ARG A 52 -8.91 -11.22 -11.86
N HIS A 53 -8.42 -10.13 -12.41
CA HIS A 53 -9.20 -9.14 -13.13
C HIS A 53 -9.94 -9.90 -14.23
N ARG A 54 -11.19 -10.32 -13.98
CA ARG A 54 -12.02 -10.96 -15.02
C ARG A 54 -12.15 -10.04 -16.26
N GLY A 55 -11.91 -8.74 -16.09
CA GLY A 55 -11.82 -7.76 -17.17
C GLY A 55 -10.60 -7.85 -18.09
N THR A 56 -9.48 -8.48 -17.70
CA THR A 56 -8.29 -8.54 -18.58
C THR A 56 -8.56 -9.35 -19.85
N TRP A 57 -9.35 -10.42 -19.77
CA TRP A 57 -9.74 -11.20 -20.96
C TRP A 57 -10.62 -10.39 -21.93
N GLY A 58 -11.48 -9.51 -21.41
CA GLY A 58 -12.28 -8.60 -22.23
C GLY A 58 -11.42 -7.60 -23.00
N THR A 59 -10.45 -6.98 -22.32
CA THR A 59 -9.49 -6.07 -22.97
C THR A 59 -8.63 -6.80 -24.01
N VAL A 60 -8.15 -8.02 -23.70
CA VAL A 60 -7.38 -8.83 -24.65
C VAL A 60 -8.20 -9.17 -25.90
N ALA A 61 -9.46 -9.60 -25.73
CA ALA A 61 -10.35 -9.90 -26.85
C ALA A 61 -10.62 -8.65 -27.72
N LEU A 62 -10.87 -7.50 -27.09
CA LEU A 62 -11.10 -6.22 -27.80
C LEU A 62 -9.87 -5.81 -28.62
N VAL A 63 -8.67 -5.82 -28.01
CA VAL A 63 -7.41 -5.45 -28.68
C VAL A 63 -7.13 -6.39 -29.85
N THR A 64 -7.32 -7.71 -29.65
CA THR A 64 -7.13 -8.72 -30.70
C THR A 64 -8.09 -8.48 -31.87
N CYS A 65 -9.36 -8.16 -31.59
CA CYS A 65 -10.36 -7.85 -32.61
C CYS A 65 -9.98 -6.62 -33.44
N ILE A 66 -9.53 -5.54 -32.78
CA ILE A 66 -9.08 -4.31 -33.47
C ILE A 66 -7.91 -4.61 -34.41
N ILE A 67 -6.90 -5.35 -33.94
CA ILE A 67 -5.74 -5.74 -34.75
C ILE A 67 -6.19 -6.53 -35.99
N LEU A 68 -7.09 -7.51 -35.83
CA LEU A 68 -7.62 -8.29 -36.95
C LEU A 68 -8.36 -7.40 -37.96
N LEU A 69 -9.19 -6.45 -37.52
CA LEU A 69 -9.88 -5.53 -38.43
C LEU A 69 -8.91 -4.66 -39.23
N VAL A 70 -7.84 -4.18 -38.60
CA VAL A 70 -6.80 -3.41 -39.29
C VAL A 70 -6.09 -4.27 -40.34
N LEU A 71 -5.71 -5.50 -40.00
CA LEU A 71 -5.06 -6.43 -40.93
C LEU A 71 -5.96 -6.79 -42.12
N VAL A 72 -7.25 -7.04 -41.87
CA VAL A 72 -8.25 -7.28 -42.92
C VAL A 72 -8.40 -6.03 -43.81
N GLY A 73 -8.46 -4.84 -43.22
CA GLY A 73 -8.53 -3.58 -43.96
C GLY A 73 -7.34 -3.40 -44.91
N ILE A 74 -6.11 -3.61 -44.41
CA ILE A 74 -4.89 -3.56 -45.22
C ILE A 74 -4.89 -4.64 -46.31
N ALA A 75 -5.36 -5.85 -46.00
CA ALA A 75 -5.40 -6.94 -46.97
C ALA A 75 -6.44 -6.70 -48.09
N LEU A 76 -7.59 -6.10 -47.78
CA LEU A 76 -8.64 -5.77 -48.76
C LEU A 76 -8.32 -4.48 -49.54
N PHE A 77 -7.63 -3.54 -48.91
CA PHE A 77 -7.29 -2.23 -49.47
C PHE A 77 -5.81 -1.91 -49.21
N PRO A 78 -4.88 -2.55 -49.95
CA PRO A 78 -3.44 -2.32 -49.80
C PRO A 78 -3.00 -0.93 -50.28
#